data_AF-A0A7V2IM06-F1
#
_entry.id   AF-A0A7V2IM06-F1
#
_cell.length_a   1.000
_cell.length_b   1.000
_cell.length_c   1.000
_cell.angle_alpha   90.00
_cell.angle_beta   90.00
_cell.angle_gamma   90.00
#
_symmetry.space_group_name_H-M   'P 1'
#
loop_
_entity.id
_entity.type
_entity.pdbx_description
1 polymer ?
#
loop_
_entity_poly.entity_id
_entity_poly.type
_entity_poly.pdbx_seq_one_letter_code
_entity_poly.pdbx_strand_id
1 'polypeptide(L)'
;MKMRLRRVWSRRRKRVHCRGLVARSGRRYTAHMEIRNATVQDAQAIHELISTHAQRDRMLFRPISDVFEGLQAFFVAEIEDRVVGCCALKIIWSDLAEIQSLAVREGWAGRGIGRALVEA
;
A
#
# COMPACT_ATOMS: atom_id res chain seq x y z
N MET A 1 -7.76 -15.14 7.91
CA MET A 1 -9.10 -14.58 7.62
C MET A 1 -9.50 -14.98 6.20
N LYS A 2 -10.65 -15.64 5.99
CA LYS A 2 -11.22 -15.94 4.65
C LYS A 2 -12.08 -14.75 4.21
N MET A 3 -11.80 -14.16 3.04
CA MET A 3 -12.59 -13.04 2.51
C MET A 3 -13.14 -13.45 1.12
N ARG A 4 -14.47 -13.47 0.99
CA ARG A 4 -15.21 -14.03 -0.17
C ARG A 4 -15.26 -13.00 -1.30
N LEU A 5 -14.60 -13.29 -2.43
CA LEU A 5 -14.48 -12.42 -3.61
C LEU A 5 -15.80 -12.30 -4.38
N ARG A 6 -16.55 -11.21 -4.17
CA ARG A 6 -17.65 -10.77 -5.06
C ARG A 6 -17.59 -9.25 -5.21
N ARG A 7 -16.91 -8.76 -6.25
CA ARG A 7 -16.99 -7.42 -6.92
C ARG A 7 -15.61 -7.02 -7.42
N VAL A 8 -15.23 -7.59 -8.56
CA VAL A 8 -13.96 -7.35 -9.24
C VAL A 8 -14.19 -6.16 -10.20
N TRP A 9 -13.65 -5.00 -9.82
CA TRP A 9 -13.53 -3.71 -10.57
C TRP A 9 -14.76 -2.81 -10.75
N SER A 10 -15.07 -2.00 -9.72
CA SER A 10 -15.62 -0.66 -9.93
C SER A 10 -14.51 0.37 -9.66
N ARG A 11 -14.22 1.29 -10.60
CA ARG A 11 -13.28 2.41 -10.43
C ARG A 11 -13.76 3.39 -9.34
N ARG A 12 -13.70 3.00 -8.07
CA ARG A 12 -13.94 3.88 -6.92
C ARG A 12 -12.64 4.08 -6.18
N ARG A 13 -12.01 5.24 -6.38
CA ARG A 13 -10.95 5.74 -5.48
C ARG A 13 -11.52 5.83 -4.07
N LYS A 14 -10.92 5.14 -3.10
CA LYS A 14 -11.30 5.27 -1.69
C LYS A 14 -10.46 6.40 -1.07
N ARG A 15 -11.10 7.53 -0.79
CA ARG A 15 -10.52 8.60 0.03
C ARG A 15 -10.62 8.19 1.49
N VAL A 16 -9.51 8.21 2.22
CA VAL A 16 -9.47 7.88 3.64
C VAL A 16 -8.90 9.08 4.39
N HIS A 17 -9.59 9.53 5.43
CA HIS A 17 -9.09 10.62 6.25
C HIS A 17 -8.14 10.07 7.32
N CYS A 18 -6.83 10.31 7.18
CA CYS A 18 -5.87 10.00 8.23
C CYS A 18 -6.03 11.00 9.38
N ARG A 19 -6.75 10.61 10.44
CA ARG A 19 -6.69 11.35 11.71
C ARG A 19 -5.35 11.04 12.39
N GLY A 20 -4.57 12.06 12.74
CA GLY A 20 -3.39 11.91 13.62
C GLY A 20 -2.02 12.33 13.06
N LEU A 21 -1.94 13.14 12.01
CA LEU A 21 -0.68 13.75 11.58
C LEU A 21 -0.35 14.98 12.42
N VAL A 22 0.43 14.78 13.48
CA VAL A 22 0.98 15.87 14.30
C VAL A 22 2.33 16.28 13.70
N ALA A 23 2.38 17.46 13.05
CA ALA A 23 3.63 18.11 12.72
C ALA A 23 4.34 18.54 14.01
N ARG A 24 5.68 18.53 14.00
CA ARG A 24 6.54 18.97 15.13
C ARG A 24 6.35 20.45 15.52
N SER A 25 5.51 21.21 14.83
CA SER A 25 5.03 22.55 15.22
C SER A 25 3.49 22.54 15.23
N GLY A 26 2.87 23.10 16.27
CA GLY A 26 1.46 22.92 16.66
C GLY A 26 0.34 23.39 15.72
N ARG A 27 0.50 23.32 14.39
CA ARG A 27 -0.56 23.57 13.40
C ARG A 27 -1.17 22.25 12.93
N ARG A 28 -2.46 22.05 13.15
CA ARG A 28 -3.21 20.86 12.67
C ARG A 28 -3.37 20.95 11.15
N TYR A 29 -2.59 20.18 10.40
CA TYR A 29 -2.87 19.89 8.99
C TYR A 29 -3.54 18.53 8.88
N THR A 30 -4.69 18.46 8.23
CA THR A 30 -5.28 17.19 7.80
C THR A 30 -4.62 16.80 6.49
N ALA A 31 -3.57 15.97 6.53
CA ALA A 31 -3.06 15.41 5.29
C ALA A 31 -4.07 14.36 4.78
N HIS A 32 -4.41 14.46 3.50
CA HIS A 32 -5.33 13.54 2.85
C HIS A 32 -4.57 12.29 2.41
N MET A 33 -5.07 11.11 2.81
CA MET A 33 -4.59 9.83 2.32
C MET A 33 -5.52 9.29 1.26
N GLU A 34 -4.97 8.93 0.10
CA GLU A 34 -5.69 8.24 -0.96
C GLU A 34 -5.15 6.82 -1.09
N ILE A 35 -6.07 5.84 -1.13
CA ILE A 35 -5.74 4.48 -1.52
C ILE A 35 -6.18 4.28 -2.97
N ARG A 36 -5.22 3.91 -3.83
CA ARG A 36 -5.46 3.73 -5.27
C ARG A 36 -4.63 2.58 -5.83
N ASN A 37 -5.01 2.07 -7.00
CA ASN A 37 -4.16 1.18 -7.78
C ASN A 37 -2.82 1.87 -8.11
N ALA A 38 -1.76 1.08 -8.15
CA ALA A 38 -0.45 1.54 -8.58
C ALA A 38 -0.43 1.89 -10.07
N THR A 39 0.39 2.88 -10.43
CA THR A 39 0.75 3.24 -11.80
C THR A 39 2.23 2.94 -12.05
N VAL A 40 2.66 3.04 -13.31
CA VAL A 40 4.06 2.78 -13.71
C VAL A 40 5.03 3.68 -12.94
N GLN A 41 4.60 4.91 -12.62
CA GLN A 41 5.38 5.88 -11.86
C GLN A 41 5.62 5.47 -10.40
N ASP A 42 4.78 4.59 -9.84
CA ASP A 42 4.91 4.14 -8.45
C ASP A 42 5.89 2.98 -8.27
N ALA A 43 6.28 2.30 -9.37
CA ALA A 43 7.04 1.04 -9.31
C ALA A 43 8.34 1.18 -8.51
N GLN A 44 9.06 2.30 -8.71
CA GLN A 44 10.29 2.58 -7.99
C GLN A 44 10.03 2.76 -6.48
N ALA A 45 9.00 3.51 -6.10
CA ALA A 45 8.64 3.74 -4.70
C ALA A 45 8.17 2.45 -4.00
N ILE A 46 7.44 1.58 -4.72
CA ILE A 46 7.04 0.26 -4.22
C ILE A 46 8.27 -0.62 -3.97
N HIS A 47 9.19 -0.68 -4.93
CA HIS A 47 10.42 -1.46 -4.79
C HIS A 47 11.29 -0.98 -3.62
N GLU A 48 11.40 0.33 -3.42
CA GLU A 48 12.10 0.92 -2.27
C GLU A 48 11.45 0.52 -0.95
N LEU A 49 10.12 0.57 -0.85
CA LEU A 49 9.38 0.14 0.33
C LEU A 49 9.64 -1.33 0.67
N ILE A 50 9.57 -2.22 -0.35
CA ILE A 50 9.83 -3.65 -0.19
C ILE A 50 11.29 -3.88 0.23
N SER A 51 12.23 -3.29 -0.49
CA SER A 51 13.68 -3.45 -0.24
C SER A 51 14.06 -2.99 1.16
N THR A 52 13.50 -1.88 1.63
CA THR A 52 13.69 -1.36 2.98
C THR A 52 13.25 -2.37 4.05
N HIS A 53 12.15 -3.09 3.82
CA HIS A 53 11.67 -4.11 4.75
C HIS A 53 12.46 -5.42 4.63
N ALA A 54 12.89 -5.78 3.42
CA ALA A 54 13.70 -6.95 3.17
C ALA A 54 15.09 -6.85 3.80
N GLN A 55 15.73 -5.67 3.72
CA GLN A 55 17.01 -5.39 4.39
C GLN A 55 16.95 -5.47 5.93
N ARG A 56 15.74 -5.48 6.51
CA ARG A 56 15.52 -5.61 7.95
C ARG A 56 14.94 -6.99 8.32
N ASP A 57 15.01 -7.97 7.41
CA ASP A 57 14.48 -9.32 7.57
C ASP A 57 12.98 -9.39 7.91
N ARG A 58 12.21 -8.37 7.49
CA ARG A 58 10.74 -8.30 7.73
C ARG A 58 9.90 -8.66 6.52
N MET A 59 10.53 -8.86 5.36
CA MET A 59 9.85 -9.15 4.10
C MET A 59 10.81 -9.90 3.17
N LEU A 60 10.27 -10.74 2.29
CA LEU A 60 11.09 -11.30 1.22
C LEU A 60 11.49 -10.20 0.23
N PHE A 61 12.73 -10.27 -0.26
CA PHE A 61 13.19 -9.42 -1.34
C PHE A 61 12.33 -9.64 -2.60
N ARG A 62 12.12 -8.58 -3.36
CA ARG A 62 11.43 -8.63 -4.65
C ARG A 62 12.15 -7.68 -5.62
N PRO A 63 12.70 -8.19 -6.73
CA PRO A 63 13.37 -7.34 -7.70
C PRO A 63 12.38 -6.39 -8.38
N ILE A 64 12.89 -5.28 -8.90
CA ILE A 64 12.07 -4.26 -9.59
C ILE A 64 11.32 -4.82 -10.81
N SER A 65 11.89 -5.81 -11.51
CA SER A 65 11.22 -6.52 -12.61
C SER A 65 9.88 -7.12 -12.17
N ASP A 66 9.87 -7.82 -11.05
CA ASP A 66 8.68 -8.49 -10.52
C ASP A 66 7.63 -7.49 -9.99
N VAL A 67 8.06 -6.26 -9.66
CA VAL A 67 7.15 -5.16 -9.34
C VAL A 67 6.48 -4.66 -10.62
N PHE A 68 7.23 -4.47 -11.71
CA PHE A 68 6.65 -4.09 -13.00
C PHE A 68 5.70 -5.17 -13.56
N GLU A 69 6.09 -6.44 -13.52
CA GLU A 69 5.25 -7.56 -13.97
C GLU A 69 3.96 -7.67 -13.16
N GLY A 70 4.06 -7.49 -11.83
CA GLY A 70 2.94 -7.59 -10.91
C GLY A 70 2.14 -6.30 -10.71
N LEU A 71 2.47 -5.20 -11.40
CA LEU A 71 2.06 -3.85 -11.04
C LEU A 71 0.54 -3.68 -10.88
N GLN A 72 -0.25 -4.34 -11.72
CA GLN A 72 -1.72 -4.24 -11.69
C GLN A 72 -2.35 -4.80 -10.40
N ALA A 73 -1.63 -5.70 -9.71
CA ALA A 73 -2.05 -6.27 -8.44
C ALA A 73 -1.75 -5.36 -7.25
N PHE A 74 -0.94 -4.30 -7.44
CA PHE A 74 -0.54 -3.40 -6.38
C PHE A 74 -1.55 -2.27 -6.14
N PHE A 75 -1.73 -1.98 -4.86
CA PHE A 75 -2.33 -0.77 -4.33
C PHE A 75 -1.27 0.04 -3.59
N VAL A 76 -1.39 1.36 -3.67
CA VAL A 76 -0.54 2.30 -2.95
C VAL A 76 -1.38 3.19 -2.05
N ALA A 77 -0.78 3.55 -0.91
CA ALA A 77 -1.26 4.61 -0.05
C ALA A 77 -0.44 5.86 -0.36
N GLU A 78 -1.11 6.91 -0.80
CA GLU A 78 -0.51 8.19 -1.18
C GLU A 78 -0.94 9.28 -0.21
N ILE A 79 0.01 10.08 0.26
CA ILE A 79 -0.21 11.27 1.07
C ILE A 79 0.67 12.38 0.51
N GLU A 80 0.06 13.53 0.17
CA GLU A 80 0.79 14.68 -0.41
C GLU A 80 1.67 14.28 -1.60
N ASP A 81 1.07 13.59 -2.58
CA ASP A 81 1.72 13.09 -3.81
C ASP A 81 2.89 12.12 -3.55
N ARG A 82 2.99 11.56 -2.34
CA ARG A 82 4.04 10.63 -1.95
C ARG A 82 3.45 9.27 -1.58
N VAL A 83 3.96 8.23 -2.22
CA VAL A 83 3.67 6.84 -1.83
C VAL A 83 4.31 6.55 -0.46
N VAL A 84 3.45 6.35 0.55
CA VAL A 84 3.82 6.08 1.95
C VAL A 84 3.59 4.62 2.35
N GLY A 85 2.91 3.83 1.51
CA GLY A 85 2.73 2.41 1.71
C GLY A 85 2.26 1.70 0.44
N CYS A 86 2.40 0.38 0.42
CA CYS A 86 1.96 -0.47 -0.68
C CYS A 86 1.44 -1.82 -0.17
N CYS A 87 0.65 -2.51 -0.98
CA CYS A 87 0.39 -3.94 -0.87
C CYS A 87 0.01 -4.49 -2.24
N ALA A 88 0.11 -5.81 -2.43
CA ALA A 88 -0.39 -6.50 -3.61
C ALA A 88 -1.37 -7.61 -3.20
N LEU A 89 -2.32 -7.92 -4.08
CA LEU A 89 -3.20 -9.08 -3.92
C LEU A 89 -2.87 -10.12 -5.00
N LYS A 90 -2.41 -11.30 -4.58
CA LYS A 90 -2.16 -12.43 -5.47
C LYS A 90 -3.28 -13.46 -5.36
N ILE A 91 -3.97 -13.71 -6.46
CA ILE A 91 -4.93 -14.82 -6.55
C ILE A 91 -4.14 -16.11 -6.79
N ILE A 92 -4.33 -17.11 -5.94
CA ILE A 92 -3.64 -18.40 -6.04
C ILE A 92 -4.59 -19.43 -6.67
N TRP A 93 -5.84 -19.48 -6.18
CA TRP A 93 -6.89 -20.39 -6.64
C TRP A 93 -8.26 -19.71 -6.63
N SER A 94 -9.32 -20.43 -7.01
CA SER A 94 -10.68 -19.92 -7.13
C SER A 94 -11.25 -19.30 -5.84
N ASP A 95 -10.77 -19.72 -4.67
CA ASP A 95 -11.21 -19.25 -3.35
C ASP A 95 -10.06 -18.82 -2.43
N LEU A 96 -8.82 -18.78 -2.94
CA LEU A 96 -7.63 -18.44 -2.18
C LEU A 96 -6.87 -17.28 -2.83
N ALA A 97 -6.65 -16.23 -2.05
CA ALA A 97 -5.78 -15.12 -2.39
C ALA A 97 -4.90 -14.74 -1.19
N GLU A 98 -3.73 -14.18 -1.47
CA GLU A 98 -2.75 -13.74 -0.49
C GLU A 98 -2.48 -12.25 -0.64
N ILE A 99 -2.40 -11.55 0.49
CA ILE A 99 -1.87 -10.19 0.53
C ILE A 99 -0.34 -10.29 0.61
N GLN A 100 0.33 -9.78 -0.41
CA GLN A 100 1.78 -9.78 -0.52
C GLN A 100 2.33 -8.36 -0.43
N SER A 101 3.62 -8.24 -0.09
CA SER A 101 4.34 -6.96 -0.13
C SER A 101 3.66 -5.80 0.63
N LEU A 102 2.96 -6.12 1.72
CA LEU A 102 2.33 -5.11 2.59
C LEU A 102 3.39 -4.37 3.38
N ALA A 103 3.62 -3.11 3.04
CA ALA A 103 4.67 -2.29 3.64
C ALA A 103 4.17 -0.87 3.88
N VAL A 104 4.62 -0.26 4.99
CA VAL A 104 4.38 1.16 5.30
C VAL A 104 5.73 1.80 5.62
N ARG A 105 5.95 3.00 5.10
CA ARG A 105 7.17 3.77 5.37
C ARG A 105 7.31 4.01 6.88
N GLU A 106 8.51 3.84 7.43
CA GLU A 106 8.78 3.78 8.88
C GLU A 106 8.21 4.99 9.66
N GLY A 107 8.37 6.21 9.14
CA GLY A 107 7.81 7.43 9.75
C GLY A 107 6.28 7.60 9.65
N TRP A 108 5.60 6.65 9.02
CA TRP A 108 4.15 6.64 8.79
C TRP A 108 3.44 5.43 9.42
N ALA A 109 4.19 4.51 10.04
CA ALA A 109 3.64 3.38 10.76
C ALA A 109 2.76 3.81 11.95
N GLY A 110 1.84 2.95 12.37
CA GLY A 110 0.92 3.23 13.50
C GLY A 110 -0.25 4.18 13.18
N ARG A 111 -0.36 4.67 11.93
CA ARG A 111 -1.40 5.65 11.51
C ARG A 111 -2.60 5.03 10.77
N GLY A 112 -2.76 3.71 10.86
CA GLY A 112 -3.85 2.98 10.17
C GLY A 112 -3.66 2.75 8.67
N ILE A 113 -2.52 3.14 8.08
CA ILE A 113 -2.25 3.02 6.64
C ILE A 113 -2.30 1.56 6.17
N GLY A 114 -1.61 0.65 6.88
CA GLY A 114 -1.61 -0.77 6.53
C GLY A 114 -3.01 -1.39 6.57
N ARG A 115 -3.85 -0.96 7.52
CA ARG A 115 -5.25 -1.38 7.60
C ARG A 115 -6.05 -0.86 6.39
N ALA A 116 -5.88 0.41 6.04
CA ALA A 116 -6.56 1.00 4.89
C ALA A 116 -6.17 0.32 3.56
N LEU A 117 -4.91 -0.10 3.42
CA LEU A 117 -4.44 -0.90 2.28
C LEU A 117 -5.11 -2.28 2.22
N VAL A 118 -5.25 -2.97 3.37
CA VAL A 118 -5.90 -4.29 3.44
C VAL A 118 -7.41 -4.22 3.16
N GLU A 119 -8.07 -3.12 3.52
CA GLU A 119 -9.51 -2.91 3.31
C GLU A 119 -9.87 -2.35 1.92
N ALA A 120 -8.88 -2.07 1.07
CA ALA A 120 -9.05 -1.49 -0.27
C ALA A 120 -9.86 -2.41 -1.19
#